data_AF-A0A293LRM5-F1
#
_entry.id   AF-A0A293LRM5-F1
#
_cell.length_a   1.000
_cell.length_b   1.000
_cell.length_c   1.000
_cell.angle_alpha   90.00
_cell.angle_beta   90.00
_cell.angle_gamma   90.00
#
_symmetry.space_group_name_H-M   'P 1'
#
loop_
_entity.id
_entity.type
_entity.pdbx_description
1 polymer ?
#
loop_
_entity_poly.entity_id
_entity_poly.type
_entity_poly.pdbx_seq_one_letter_code
_entity_poly.pdbx_strand_id
1 'polypeptide(L)'
;MLGGTKDVGNWSLIPDPKAKEAIWNGCVELIPSIKGAQIIEENVGLRPGRDPVRIEKEEMRLQGLGRKLPIIHNYGHGGSGITVCWGCAHDAVKLLREVIEARHFALQKSRL
;
A
#
# COMPACT_ATOMS: atom_id res chain seq x y z
N MET A 1 19.05 0.29 7.89
CA MET A 1 18.33 1.49 7.41
C MET A 1 18.25 2.48 8.55
N LEU A 2 18.56 3.76 8.28
CA LEU A 2 18.33 4.87 9.21
C LEU A 2 17.16 5.71 8.67
N GLY A 3 16.31 6.22 9.54
CA GLY A 3 15.14 7.00 9.16
C GLY A 3 14.56 7.78 10.35
N GLY A 4 13.56 8.63 10.15
CA GLY A 4 12.90 8.91 8.88
C GLY A 4 12.03 10.17 8.96
N THR A 5 11.35 10.47 7.86
CA THR A 5 10.40 11.59 7.78
C THR A 5 8.97 11.09 7.54
N LYS A 6 8.01 11.97 7.79
CA LYS A 6 6.58 11.76 7.47
C LYS A 6 5.98 13.07 6.99
N ASP A 7 6.17 13.34 5.70
CA ASP A 7 5.81 14.61 5.07
C ASP A 7 4.54 14.42 4.24
N VAL A 8 3.37 14.62 4.86
CA VAL A 8 2.07 14.44 4.19
C VAL A 8 1.92 15.49 3.08
N GLY A 9 1.60 15.04 1.87
CA GLY A 9 1.43 15.91 0.70
C GLY A 9 2.70 16.28 -0.04
N ASN A 10 3.87 15.85 0.45
CA ASN A 10 5.13 15.97 -0.30
C ASN A 10 5.26 14.82 -1.30
N TRP A 11 5.36 15.16 -2.59
CA TRP A 11 5.52 14.21 -3.69
C TRP A 11 6.94 14.17 -4.26
N SER A 12 7.87 14.93 -3.67
CA SER A 12 9.26 14.91 -4.08
C SER A 12 9.88 13.54 -3.82
N LEU A 13 10.59 13.02 -4.82
CA LEU A 13 11.44 11.83 -4.69
C LEU A 13 12.93 12.22 -4.56
N ILE A 14 13.23 13.51 -4.50
CA ILE A 14 14.59 14.03 -4.34
C ILE A 14 14.92 14.03 -2.84
N PRO A 15 16.01 13.36 -2.41
CA PRO A 15 16.49 13.44 -1.02
C PRO A 15 16.72 14.89 -0.58
N ASP A 16 16.16 15.25 0.57
CA ASP A 16 16.39 16.56 1.19
C ASP A 16 17.66 16.51 2.07
N PRO A 17 18.70 17.32 1.77
CA PRO A 17 19.91 17.38 2.59
C PRO A 17 19.65 17.69 4.07
N LYS A 18 18.63 18.50 4.39
CA LYS A 18 18.28 18.82 5.77
C LYS A 18 17.68 17.63 6.49
N ALA A 19 16.78 16.90 5.82
CA ALA A 19 16.21 15.67 6.35
C ALA A 19 17.29 14.60 6.58
N LYS A 20 18.24 14.47 5.64
CA LYS A 20 19.39 13.58 5.76
C LYS A 20 20.22 13.89 7.02
N GLU A 21 20.63 15.15 7.21
CA GLU A 21 21.39 15.55 8.40
C GLU A 21 20.62 15.30 9.69
N ALA A 22 19.32 15.65 9.73
CA ALA A 22 18.47 15.42 10.88
C ALA A 22 18.35 13.93 11.24
N ILE A 23 18.13 13.05 10.25
CA ILE A 23 18.06 11.59 10.45
C ILE A 23 19.40 11.06 10.96
N TRP A 24 20.52 11.45 10.33
CA TRP A 24 21.84 10.98 10.71
C TRP A 24 22.20 11.39 12.14
N ASN A 25 22.07 12.67 12.46
CA ASN A 25 22.41 13.20 13.78
C ASN A 25 21.55 12.56 14.88
N GLY A 26 20.23 12.45 14.67
CA GLY A 26 19.34 11.80 15.64
C GLY A 26 19.65 10.31 15.82
N CYS A 27 19.97 9.59 14.74
CA CYS A 27 20.34 8.17 14.83
C CYS A 27 21.69 7.96 15.51
N VAL A 28 22.69 8.82 15.26
CA VAL A 28 24.00 8.78 15.92
C VAL A 28 23.87 9.13 17.41
N GLU A 29 23.03 10.09 17.77
CA GLU A 29 22.73 10.40 19.17
C GLU A 29 22.12 9.19 19.88
N LEU A 30 21.15 8.52 19.25
CA LEU A 30 20.48 7.34 19.80
C LEU A 30 21.40 6.12 19.88
N ILE A 31 22.26 5.92 18.87
CA ILE A 31 23.14 4.75 18.74
C ILE A 31 24.55 5.22 18.36
N PRO A 32 25.38 5.69 19.31
CA PRO A 32 26.67 6.31 19.03
C PRO A 32 27.67 5.44 18.26
N SER A 33 27.55 4.11 18.36
CA SER A 33 28.43 3.16 17.66
C SER A 33 28.33 3.25 16.14
N ILE A 34 27.26 3.85 15.58
CA ILE A 34 27.10 3.98 14.12
C ILE A 34 27.85 5.19 13.53
N LYS A 35 28.46 6.06 14.33
CA LYS A 35 29.10 7.32 13.88
C LYS A 35 30.14 7.12 12.77
N GLY A 36 30.83 5.99 12.75
CA GLY A 36 31.83 5.65 11.73
C GLY A 36 31.28 4.83 10.54
N ALA A 37 29.98 4.57 10.49
CA ALA A 37 29.39 3.77 9.43
C ALA A 37 29.43 4.52 8.08
N GLN A 38 29.70 3.77 7.01
CA GLN A 38 29.64 4.30 5.65
C GLN A 38 28.19 4.38 5.16
N ILE A 39 27.81 5.53 4.58
CA ILE A 39 26.53 5.69 3.90
C ILE A 39 26.61 5.00 2.53
N ILE A 40 25.71 4.06 2.27
CA ILE A 40 25.66 3.31 1.01
C ILE A 40 24.78 4.02 -0.02
N GLU A 41 23.60 4.48 0.42
CA GLU A 41 22.59 5.09 -0.45
C GLU A 41 21.63 5.99 0.35
N GLU A 42 20.91 6.85 -0.37
CA GLU A 42 19.87 7.72 0.15
C GLU A 42 18.58 7.48 -0.63
N ASN A 43 17.51 7.13 0.07
CA ASN A 43 16.25 6.74 -0.56
C ASN A 43 15.07 7.55 -0.01
N VAL A 44 14.18 7.97 -0.91
CA VAL A 44 12.89 8.57 -0.59
C VAL A 44 11.78 7.69 -1.14
N GLY A 45 10.76 7.43 -0.32
CA GLY A 45 9.60 6.62 -0.69
C GLY A 45 8.29 7.28 -0.30
N LEU A 46 7.31 7.24 -1.21
CA LEU A 46 5.97 7.76 -0.98
C LEU A 46 5.07 6.66 -0.40
N ARG A 47 4.63 6.84 0.84
CA ARG A 47 3.74 5.88 1.51
C ARG A 47 2.30 6.09 1.01
N PRO A 48 1.64 5.07 0.43
CA PRO A 48 0.28 5.20 -0.10
C PRO A 48 -0.75 5.12 1.04
N GLY A 49 -0.84 6.16 1.86
CA GLY A 49 -1.72 6.23 3.02
C GLY A 49 -3.15 6.67 2.69
N ARG A 50 -4.13 5.99 3.27
CA ARG A 50 -5.55 6.38 3.30
C ARG A 50 -6.10 6.02 4.68
N ASP A 51 -7.01 6.83 5.20
CA ASP A 51 -7.79 6.50 6.39
C ASP A 51 -9.29 6.49 6.04
N PRO A 52 -9.98 5.32 6.12
CA PRO A 52 -9.43 4.00 6.41
C PRO A 52 -8.67 3.41 5.20
N VAL A 53 -7.97 2.28 5.37
CA VAL A 53 -7.53 1.45 4.22
C VAL A 53 -8.74 1.04 3.36
N ARG A 54 -8.56 0.83 2.05
CA ARG A 54 -9.66 0.41 1.16
C ARG A 54 -9.51 -1.05 0.81
N ILE A 55 -10.36 -1.88 1.42
CA ILE A 55 -10.53 -3.30 1.10
C ILE A 55 -12.02 -3.55 0.89
N GLU A 56 -12.47 -3.48 -0.35
CA GLU A 56 -13.89 -3.56 -0.68
C GLU A 56 -14.12 -4.01 -2.12
N LYS A 57 -15.34 -4.50 -2.39
CA LYS A 57 -15.83 -4.85 -3.73
C LYS A 57 -16.65 -3.70 -4.31
N GLU A 58 -16.39 -3.34 -5.55
CA GLU A 58 -17.15 -2.35 -6.34
C GLU A 58 -17.60 -2.98 -7.67
N GLU A 59 -18.83 -2.69 -8.11
CA GLU A 59 -19.33 -3.12 -9.42
C GLU A 59 -19.32 -1.95 -10.42
N MET A 60 -18.31 -1.90 -11.28
CA MET A 60 -18.10 -0.78 -12.20
C MET A 60 -18.66 -1.07 -13.60
N ARG A 61 -19.36 -0.11 -14.20
CA ARG A 61 -19.75 -0.17 -15.61
C ARG A 61 -18.66 0.48 -16.47
N LEU A 62 -17.92 -0.35 -17.21
CA LEU A 62 -16.97 0.13 -18.20
C LEU A 62 -17.64 0.28 -19.56
N GLN A 63 -17.39 1.41 -20.22
CA GLN A 63 -17.86 1.63 -21.59
C GLN A 63 -17.30 0.52 -22.50
N GLY A 64 -18.16 -0.06 -23.35
CA GLY A 64 -17.79 -1.14 -24.28
C GLY A 64 -17.83 -2.56 -23.71
N LEU A 65 -17.92 -2.77 -22.38
CA LEU A 65 -17.89 -4.11 -21.80
C LEU A 65 -19.25 -4.82 -21.78
N GLY A 66 -20.36 -4.09 -22.01
CA GLY A 66 -21.74 -4.62 -22.01
C GLY A 66 -22.22 -5.22 -20.67
N ARG A 67 -21.37 -5.26 -19.64
CA ARG A 67 -21.64 -5.86 -18.33
C ARG A 67 -20.94 -5.09 -17.22
N LYS A 68 -21.39 -5.28 -15.97
CA LYS A 68 -20.69 -4.79 -14.79
C LYS A 68 -19.41 -5.62 -14.56
N LEU A 69 -18.32 -4.93 -14.21
CA LEU A 69 -17.04 -5.51 -13.83
C LEU A 69 -16.86 -5.38 -12.31
N PRO A 70 -16.76 -6.49 -11.56
CA PRO A 70 -16.37 -6.46 -10.16
C PRO A 70 -14.89 -6.07 -10.06
N ILE A 71 -14.61 -5.07 -9.22
CA ILE A 71 -13.29 -4.58 -8.85
C ILE A 71 -13.11 -4.82 -7.36
N ILE A 72 -11.98 -5.38 -6.96
CA ILE A 72 -11.60 -5.54 -5.56
C ILE A 72 -10.48 -4.57 -5.28
N HIS A 73 -10.75 -3.60 -4.42
CA HIS A 73 -9.78 -2.62 -3.96
C HIS A 73 -8.97 -3.25 -2.83
N ASN A 74 -7.66 -3.01 -2.83
CA ASN A 74 -6.76 -3.39 -1.74
C ASN A 74 -5.59 -2.39 -1.69
N TYR A 75 -5.82 -1.19 -1.17
CA TYR A 75 -4.83 -0.11 -1.13
C TYR A 75 -5.01 0.81 0.08
N GLY A 76 -4.07 1.75 0.29
CA GLY A 76 -4.17 2.77 1.34
C GLY A 76 -3.40 2.43 2.62
N HIS A 77 -2.54 1.41 2.60
CA HIS A 77 -1.88 0.86 3.79
C HIS A 77 -0.81 1.75 4.44
N GLY A 78 -0.46 2.88 3.83
CA GLY A 78 0.52 3.82 4.36
C GLY A 78 1.87 3.17 4.66
N GLY A 79 2.42 3.45 5.85
CA GLY A 79 3.70 2.89 6.30
C GLY A 79 3.62 1.47 6.87
N SER A 80 2.42 0.93 7.03
CA SER A 80 2.20 -0.36 7.71
C SER A 80 1.91 -1.50 6.74
N GLY A 81 2.02 -1.27 5.42
CA GLY A 81 1.64 -2.25 4.39
C GLY A 81 2.27 -3.62 4.57
N ILE A 82 3.56 -3.70 4.91
CA ILE A 82 4.22 -4.98 5.17
C ILE A 82 3.68 -5.66 6.43
N THR A 83 3.40 -4.90 7.49
CA THR A 83 2.86 -5.44 8.75
C THR A 83 1.49 -6.07 8.57
N VAL A 84 0.63 -5.49 7.71
CA VAL A 84 -0.77 -5.93 7.55
C VAL A 84 -1.03 -6.74 6.28
N CYS A 85 -0.03 -6.97 5.44
CA CYS A 85 -0.22 -7.47 4.06
C CYS A 85 -1.00 -8.79 4.00
N TRP A 86 -0.72 -9.75 4.90
CA TRP A 86 -1.37 -11.05 4.90
C TRP A 86 -2.85 -10.98 5.29
N GLY A 87 -3.20 -10.16 6.29
CA GLY A 87 -4.60 -9.93 6.67
C GLY A 87 -5.37 -9.25 5.54
N CYS A 88 -4.80 -8.20 4.96
CA CYS A 88 -5.43 -7.49 3.84
C CYS A 88 -5.57 -8.37 2.59
N ALA A 89 -4.58 -9.22 2.30
CA ALA A 89 -4.66 -10.20 1.23
C ALA A 89 -5.75 -11.26 1.48
N HIS A 90 -5.88 -11.75 2.71
CA HIS A 90 -6.93 -12.69 3.09
C HIS A 90 -8.32 -12.08 2.85
N ASP A 91 -8.56 -10.86 3.31
CA ASP A 91 -9.84 -10.16 3.13
C ASP A 91 -10.16 -9.90 1.65
N ALA A 92 -9.16 -9.48 0.86
CA ALA A 92 -9.33 -9.30 -0.59
C ALA A 92 -9.67 -10.63 -1.30
N VAL A 93 -9.02 -11.74 -0.93
CA VAL A 93 -9.31 -13.07 -1.48
C VAL A 93 -10.71 -13.55 -1.07
N LYS A 94 -11.18 -13.23 0.13
CA LYS A 94 -12.55 -13.53 0.56
C LYS A 94 -13.57 -12.86 -0.36
N LEU A 95 -13.41 -11.56 -0.61
CA LEU A 95 -14.26 -10.81 -1.55
C LEU A 95 -14.21 -11.40 -2.97
N LEU A 96 -13.04 -11.87 -3.41
CA LEU A 96 -12.89 -12.52 -4.72
C LEU A 96 -13.67 -13.82 -4.82
N ARG A 97 -13.63 -14.65 -3.78
CA ARG A 97 -14.37 -15.92 -3.75
C ARG A 97 -15.88 -15.68 -3.86
N GLU A 98 -16.41 -14.72 -3.11
CA GLU A 98 -17.83 -14.33 -3.18
C GLU A 98 -18.24 -13.94 -4.62
N VAL A 99 -17.39 -13.21 -5.34
CA VAL A 99 -17.62 -12.82 -6.74
C VAL A 99 -17.63 -14.03 -7.67
N ILE A 100 -16.67 -14.95 -7.51
CA ILE A 100 -16.55 -16.15 -8.35
C ILE A 100 -17.75 -17.07 -8.14
N GLU A 101 -18.12 -17.31 -6.87
CA GLU A 101 -19.26 -18.15 -6.50
C GLU A 101 -20.58 -17.60 -7.06
N ALA A 102 -20.82 -16.29 -6.89
CA ALA A 102 -22.02 -15.63 -7.43
C ALA A 102 -22.10 -15.75 -8.97
N ARG A 103 -20.95 -15.66 -9.67
CA ARG A 103 -20.89 -15.82 -11.13
C ARG A 103 -21.15 -17.26 -11.57
N HIS A 104 -20.56 -18.25 -10.89
CA HIS A 104 -20.81 -19.66 -11.18
C HIS A 104 -22.30 -20.01 -11.03
N PHE A 105 -22.93 -19.55 -9.95
CA PHE A 105 -24.36 -19.74 -9.72
C PHE A 105 -25.22 -19.12 -10.83
N ALA A 106 -24.90 -17.89 -11.25
CA ALA A 106 -25.62 -17.23 -12.34
C ALA A 106 -25.52 -17.97 -13.68
N LEU A 107 -24.34 -18.51 -14.01
CA LEU A 107 -24.11 -19.29 -15.23
C LEU A 107 -24.82 -20.65 -15.24
N GLN A 108 -24.97 -21.29 -14.08
CA GLN A 108 -25.72 -22.54 -13.96
C GLN A 108 -27.22 -22.30 -14.15
N LYS A 109 -27.76 -21.21 -13.60
CA LYS A 109 -29.18 -20.86 -13.72
C LYS A 109 -29.58 -20.46 -15.15
N SER A 110 -28.67 -19.86 -15.93
CA SER A 110 -28.95 -19.49 -17.33
C SER A 110 -28.94 -20.68 -18.31
N ARG A 111 -28.59 -21.88 -17.85
CA ARG A 111 -28.56 -23.12 -18.66
C ARG A 111 -29.78 -24.02 -18.43
N LEU A 112 -30.65 -23.66 -17.49
CA LEU A 112 -31.95 -24.30 -17.20
C LEU A 112 -33.05 -23.43 -17.81
#